data_AF-A0A2T5YI50-F1
#
_entry.id   AF-A0A2T5YI50-F1
#
_cell.length_a   1.000
_cell.length_b   1.000
_cell.length_c   1.000
_cell.angle_alpha   90.00
_cell.angle_beta   90.00
_cell.angle_gamma   90.00
#
_symmetry.space_group_name_H-M   'P 1'
#
loop_
_entity.id
_entity.type
_entity.pdbx_description
1 polymer ?
#
loop_
_entity_poly.entity_id
_entity_poly.type
_entity_poly.pdbx_seq_one_letter_code
_entity_poly.pdbx_strand_id
1 'polypeptide(L)'
;MTKKLTTPLLFICLLTFTFCTSKQYAVSSQSYRITGTVTGVEDGTWIYLRNADRFNNFPLADSVQVKKERFEFRGRLVDKVLFTILGFKGPVYATDGKTVRDIRLTDATMLWLENSEITIQAEKGNMPHARIEGSLTQQDFQLQISTPTKAFIRSNPNTSYYGVFALNSYKESWGKEVTSELYQLLSEEKKNTIYGRQIADYLGNGQN
;
A
#
# COMPACT_ATOMS: atom_id res chain seq x y z
N MET A 1 -30.53 47.02 -61.80
CA MET A 1 -29.67 45.84 -61.51
C MET A 1 -29.53 45.71 -60.00
N THR A 2 -30.22 44.71 -59.46
CA THR A 2 -30.30 44.35 -58.04
C THR A 2 -29.06 43.55 -57.61
N LYS A 3 -28.42 43.93 -56.50
CA LYS A 3 -27.52 43.02 -55.76
C LYS A 3 -27.89 43.06 -54.29
N LYS A 4 -28.46 41.94 -53.82
CA LYS A 4 -28.67 41.61 -52.41
C LYS A 4 -27.33 41.13 -51.84
N LEU A 5 -26.92 41.66 -50.70
CA LEU A 5 -25.76 41.20 -49.95
C LEU A 5 -26.26 40.37 -48.76
N THR A 6 -26.00 39.07 -48.82
CA THR A 6 -26.44 38.07 -47.84
C THR A 6 -25.43 37.99 -46.68
N THR A 7 -25.94 38.10 -45.45
CA THR A 7 -25.25 37.89 -44.17
C THR A 7 -24.75 36.45 -44.04
N PRO A 8 -23.54 36.18 -43.50
CA PRO A 8 -23.14 34.82 -43.17
C PRO A 8 -23.67 34.42 -41.79
N LEU A 9 -24.20 33.20 -41.74
CA LEU A 9 -24.76 32.51 -40.60
C LEU A 9 -23.64 32.08 -39.63
N LEU A 10 -23.83 32.42 -38.35
CA LEU A 10 -22.95 32.07 -37.23
C LEU A 10 -23.00 30.55 -36.98
N PHE A 11 -21.93 29.82 -37.33
CA PHE A 11 -21.81 28.39 -37.03
C PHE A 11 -21.34 28.22 -35.58
N ILE A 12 -22.28 27.81 -34.70
CA ILE A 12 -22.03 27.55 -33.28
C ILE A 12 -21.28 26.22 -33.13
N CYS A 13 -20.11 26.32 -32.52
CA CYS A 13 -19.21 25.24 -32.14
C CYS A 13 -19.79 24.47 -30.94
N LEU A 14 -20.04 23.16 -31.09
CA LEU A 14 -20.40 22.28 -29.96
C LEU A 14 -19.45 21.07 -29.93
N LEU A 15 -18.26 21.28 -29.38
CA LEU A 15 -17.31 20.23 -29.04
C LEU A 15 -17.63 19.74 -27.62
N THR A 16 -18.39 18.66 -27.50
CA THR A 16 -18.58 17.96 -26.22
C THR A 16 -17.31 17.17 -25.90
N PHE A 17 -16.37 17.80 -25.18
CA PHE A 17 -15.27 17.11 -24.51
C PHE A 17 -15.84 16.25 -23.38
N THR A 18 -16.08 14.97 -23.67
CA THR A 18 -16.20 13.94 -22.65
C THR A 18 -14.84 13.75 -21.98
N PHE A 19 -14.62 14.49 -20.90
CA PHE A 19 -13.52 14.24 -19.97
C PHE A 19 -13.74 12.88 -19.32
N CYS A 20 -13.11 11.85 -19.87
CA CYS A 20 -12.85 10.61 -19.15
C CYS A 20 -11.78 10.93 -18.09
N THR A 21 -12.21 11.18 -16.85
CA THR A 21 -11.31 11.29 -15.71
C THR A 21 -10.80 9.91 -15.35
N SER A 22 -9.78 9.45 -16.08
CA SER A 22 -8.88 8.44 -15.53
C SER A 22 -8.31 9.01 -14.24
N LYS A 23 -8.53 8.32 -13.10
CA LYS A 23 -7.83 8.65 -11.86
C LYS A 23 -6.34 8.41 -12.13
N GLN A 24 -5.62 9.48 -12.44
CA GLN A 24 -4.16 9.48 -12.50
C GLN A 24 -3.67 9.30 -11.06
N TYR A 25 -3.42 8.05 -10.67
CA TYR A 25 -2.68 7.76 -9.46
C TYR A 25 -1.26 8.30 -9.69
N ALA A 26 -0.86 9.27 -8.88
CA ALA A 26 0.41 9.95 -9.00
C ALA A 26 1.56 8.92 -9.04
N VAL A 27 2.46 9.11 -10.00
CA VAL A 27 3.73 8.37 -10.13
C VAL A 27 4.44 8.35 -8.77
N SER A 28 4.85 7.15 -8.32
CA SER A 28 5.44 6.91 -7.00
C SER A 28 6.56 7.92 -6.73
N SER A 29 6.47 8.67 -5.63
CA SER A 29 7.60 9.46 -5.15
C SER A 29 8.81 8.54 -4.94
N GLN A 30 10.04 9.05 -5.05
CA GLN A 30 11.22 8.24 -4.72
C GLN A 30 11.37 7.95 -3.22
N SER A 31 10.45 8.47 -2.41
CA SER A 31 10.41 8.45 -0.95
C SER A 31 8.98 8.23 -0.49
N TYR A 32 8.77 7.78 0.74
CA TYR A 32 7.47 7.85 1.39
C TYR A 32 7.38 9.07 2.30
N ARG A 33 6.15 9.55 2.49
CA ARG A 33 5.79 10.45 3.59
C ARG A 33 4.51 9.94 4.21
N ILE A 34 4.56 9.59 5.50
CA ILE A 34 3.37 9.23 6.27
C ILE A 34 3.01 10.43 7.12
N THR A 35 1.83 10.99 6.92
CA THR A 35 1.26 11.99 7.84
C THR A 35 0.09 11.35 8.56
N GLY A 36 -0.01 11.55 9.86
CA GLY A 36 -1.13 10.98 10.59
C GLY A 36 -1.64 11.85 11.72
N THR A 37 -2.91 11.63 12.04
CA THR A 37 -3.60 12.17 13.19
C THR A 37 -4.10 11.00 14.04
N VAL A 38 -3.79 11.01 15.33
CA VAL A 38 -4.34 10.06 16.31
C VAL A 38 -5.06 10.85 17.40
N THR A 39 -6.38 10.76 17.45
CA THR A 39 -7.16 11.46 18.48
C THR A 39 -6.98 10.84 19.85
N GLY A 40 -7.02 11.66 20.91
CA GLY A 40 -6.94 11.23 22.30
C GLY A 40 -5.54 10.82 22.75
N VAL A 41 -4.50 11.17 22.00
CA VAL A 41 -3.10 10.91 22.36
C VAL A 41 -2.46 12.15 22.98
N GLU A 42 -1.67 11.94 24.03
CA GLU A 42 -0.95 13.02 24.70
C GLU A 42 0.27 13.48 23.88
N ASP A 43 0.54 14.78 23.92
CA ASP A 43 1.75 15.36 23.32
C ASP A 43 3.02 14.73 23.90
N GLY A 44 3.99 14.46 23.02
CA GLY A 44 5.24 13.80 23.38
C GLY A 44 5.16 12.26 23.40
N THR A 45 3.98 11.67 23.18
CA THR A 45 3.84 10.21 23.01
C THR A 45 4.61 9.74 21.78
N TRP A 46 5.37 8.66 21.91
CA TRP A 46 6.10 8.06 20.80
C TRP A 46 5.25 7.07 20.02
N ILE A 47 5.19 7.25 18.70
CA ILE A 47 4.66 6.26 17.76
C ILE A 47 5.82 5.60 17.02
N TYR A 48 5.71 4.29 16.78
CA TYR A 48 6.77 3.47 16.22
C TYR A 48 6.33 2.87 14.90
N LEU A 49 7.25 2.79 13.94
CA LEU A 49 7.08 2.11 12.66
C LEU A 49 8.10 0.98 12.61
N ARG A 50 7.64 -0.27 12.42
CA ARG A 50 8.55 -1.42 12.30
C ARG A 50 8.16 -2.32 11.14
N ASN A 51 9.16 -2.99 10.58
CA ASN A 51 8.95 -4.09 9.65
C ASN A 51 8.12 -5.20 10.32
N ALA A 52 7.10 -5.70 9.62
CA ALA A 52 6.28 -6.84 10.01
C ALA A 52 6.20 -7.90 8.88
N ASP A 53 6.99 -7.73 7.83
CA ASP A 53 7.04 -8.61 6.67
C ASP A 53 7.88 -9.85 6.97
N ARG A 54 7.25 -11.02 6.85
CA ARG A 54 7.90 -12.31 7.06
C ARG A 54 8.79 -12.76 5.89
N PHE A 55 8.68 -12.12 4.72
CA PHE A 55 9.45 -12.43 3.53
C PHE A 55 10.60 -11.46 3.29
N ASN A 56 10.58 -10.32 3.96
CA ASN A 56 11.59 -9.28 3.84
C ASN A 56 12.16 -8.95 5.21
N ASN A 57 13.42 -9.33 5.45
CA ASN A 57 14.12 -9.05 6.70
C ASN A 57 14.78 -7.65 6.72
N PHE A 58 14.42 -6.75 5.80
CA PHE A 58 14.96 -5.40 5.77
C PHE A 58 14.78 -4.71 7.13
N PRO A 59 15.85 -4.18 7.75
CA PRO A 59 15.73 -3.58 9.06
C PRO A 59 15.04 -2.21 8.96
N LEU A 60 13.74 -2.17 9.23
CA LEU A 60 12.98 -0.94 9.43
C LEU A 60 12.53 -0.86 10.89
N ALA A 61 13.05 0.14 11.59
CA ALA A 61 12.63 0.53 12.93
C ALA A 61 12.81 2.05 13.06
N ASP A 62 11.70 2.77 13.18
CA ASP A 62 11.69 4.23 13.29
C ASP A 62 10.67 4.66 14.35
N SER A 63 10.79 5.90 14.83
CA SER A 63 9.87 6.48 15.80
C SER A 63 9.81 7.98 15.71
N VAL A 64 8.63 8.54 15.97
CA VAL A 64 8.41 9.98 16.04
C VAL A 64 7.54 10.33 17.24
N GLN A 65 7.68 11.54 17.76
CA GLN A 65 6.79 12.06 18.79
C GLN A 65 5.54 12.67 18.17
N VAL A 66 4.40 12.38 18.78
CA VAL A 66 3.15 13.05 18.48
C VAL A 66 3.17 14.47 19.06
N LYS A 67 2.73 15.44 18.26
CA LYS A 67 2.54 16.84 18.66
C LYS A 67 1.20 17.34 18.17
N LYS A 68 0.36 17.83 19.07
CA LYS A 68 -1.03 18.23 18.80
C LYS A 68 -1.77 17.15 18.00
N GLU A 69 -1.71 15.91 18.51
CA GLU A 69 -2.30 14.71 17.92
C GLU A 69 -1.75 14.30 16.53
N ARG A 70 -0.73 14.99 16.02
CA ARG A 70 -0.16 14.76 14.69
C ARG A 70 1.24 14.15 14.75
N PHE A 71 1.54 13.33 13.77
CA PHE A 71 2.87 12.77 13.57
C PHE A 71 3.24 12.73 12.08
N GLU A 72 4.54 12.64 11.80
CA GLU A 72 5.04 12.51 10.44
C GLU A 72 6.27 11.58 10.40
N PHE A 73 6.26 10.63 9.46
CA PHE A 73 7.44 9.87 9.06
C PHE A 73 7.85 10.23 7.64
N ARG A 74 9.15 10.24 7.39
CA ARG A 74 9.72 10.36 6.04
C ARG A 74 10.83 9.35 5.87
N GLY A 75 10.94 8.81 4.67
CA GLY A 75 12.04 7.91 4.35
C GLY A 75 11.96 7.44 2.92
N ARG A 76 12.75 6.42 2.61
CA ARG A 76 12.80 5.81 1.29
C ARG A 76 12.91 4.31 1.45
N LEU A 77 11.98 3.58 0.86
CA LEU A 77 12.13 2.15 0.70
C LEU A 77 13.00 1.85 -0.52
N VAL A 78 14.00 0.98 -0.32
CA VAL A 78 14.82 0.43 -1.39
C VAL A 78 13.98 -0.58 -2.19
N ASP A 79 13.34 -1.51 -1.49
CA ASP A 79 12.26 -2.32 -2.06
C ASP A 79 11.02 -1.47 -2.30
N LYS A 80 10.20 -1.84 -3.28
CA LYS A 80 9.08 -0.98 -3.70
C LYS A 80 7.92 -0.94 -2.71
N VAL A 81 7.84 -1.94 -1.83
CA VAL A 81 6.77 -2.10 -0.85
C VAL A 81 7.28 -2.90 0.35
N LEU A 82 6.71 -2.66 1.53
CA LEU A 82 6.99 -3.41 2.74
C LEU A 82 5.72 -3.53 3.60
N PHE A 83 5.46 -4.71 4.15
CA PHE A 83 4.41 -4.87 5.15
C PHE A 83 4.93 -4.44 6.53
N THR A 84 4.27 -3.46 7.13
CA THR A 84 4.74 -2.81 8.36
C THR A 84 3.63 -2.75 9.40
N ILE A 85 4.03 -2.49 10.64
CA ILE A 85 3.12 -2.17 11.73
C ILE A 85 3.51 -0.82 12.31
N LEU A 86 2.51 0.03 12.50
CA LEU A 86 2.63 1.36 13.06
C LEU A 86 1.79 1.43 14.33
N GLY A 87 2.40 1.80 15.46
CA GLY A 87 1.67 1.80 16.72
C GLY A 87 2.45 2.26 17.95
N PHE A 88 1.77 2.25 19.09
CA PHE A 88 2.31 2.65 20.38
C PHE A 88 2.86 1.45 21.15
N LYS A 89 3.98 1.66 21.86
CA LYS A 89 4.49 0.68 22.82
C LYS A 89 3.73 0.76 24.13
N GLY A 90 3.41 -0.40 24.70
CA GLY A 90 2.81 -0.52 26.02
C GLY A 90 3.11 -1.88 26.63
N PRO A 91 2.56 -2.18 27.82
CA PRO A 91 2.74 -3.49 28.44
C PRO A 91 2.09 -4.57 27.57
N VAL A 92 2.85 -5.63 27.30
CA VAL A 92 2.41 -6.86 26.63
C VAL A 92 2.81 -8.04 27.52
N TYR A 93 1.88 -8.97 27.74
CA TYR A 93 2.13 -10.18 28.52
C TYR A 93 2.77 -11.24 27.64
N ALA A 94 4.03 -11.58 27.92
CA ALA A 94 4.74 -12.65 27.24
C ALA A 94 4.25 -14.03 27.72
N THR A 95 4.53 -15.07 26.93
CA THR A 95 4.15 -16.47 27.23
C THR A 95 4.78 -17.00 28.51
N ASP A 96 5.88 -16.40 28.97
CA ASP A 96 6.54 -16.71 30.24
C ASP A 96 5.97 -15.92 31.43
N GLY A 97 4.86 -15.19 31.24
CA GLY A 97 4.21 -14.38 32.26
C GLY A 97 4.89 -13.03 32.54
N LYS A 98 5.99 -12.69 31.83
CA LYS A 98 6.65 -11.40 32.01
C LYS A 98 5.93 -10.29 31.25
N THR A 99 5.86 -9.12 31.87
CA THR A 99 5.44 -7.90 31.19
C THR A 99 6.62 -7.29 30.45
N VAL A 100 6.52 -7.23 29.13
CA VAL A 100 7.48 -6.54 28.26
C VAL A 100 6.86 -5.27 27.67
N ARG A 101 7.68 -4.28 27.30
CA ARG A 101 7.20 -3.13 26.54
C ARG A 101 7.37 -3.38 25.05
N ASP A 102 6.27 -3.64 24.37
CA ASP A 102 6.25 -3.79 22.91
C ASP A 102 5.00 -3.12 22.31
N ILE A 103 4.90 -3.07 20.98
CA ILE A 103 3.73 -2.54 20.28
C ILE A 103 2.48 -3.32 20.70
N ARG A 104 1.50 -2.61 21.27
CA ARG A 104 0.20 -3.20 21.63
C ARG A 104 -0.67 -3.31 20.39
N LEU A 105 -1.23 -4.49 20.14
CA LEU A 105 -2.07 -4.71 18.96
C LEU A 105 -3.34 -3.82 18.95
N THR A 106 -3.89 -3.48 20.12
CA THR A 106 -5.02 -2.53 20.26
C THR A 106 -4.67 -1.10 19.85
N ASP A 107 -3.38 -0.78 19.85
CA ASP A 107 -2.82 0.54 19.58
C ASP A 107 -1.82 0.46 18.43
N ALA A 108 -2.10 -0.44 17.48
CA ALA A 108 -1.34 -0.58 16.28
C ALA A 108 -2.24 -0.81 15.07
N THR A 109 -1.74 -0.42 13.91
CA THR A 109 -2.37 -0.68 12.62
C THR A 109 -1.35 -1.31 11.69
N MET A 110 -1.85 -2.17 10.80
CA MET A 110 -1.05 -2.76 9.73
C MET A 110 -1.03 -1.82 8.55
N LEU A 111 0.15 -1.61 7.98
CA LEU A 111 0.37 -0.65 6.92
C LEU A 111 1.20 -1.27 5.80
N TRP A 112 0.66 -1.24 4.60
CA TRP A 112 1.44 -1.43 3.37
C TRP A 112 2.19 -0.16 3.02
N LEU A 113 3.45 -0.10 3.45
CA LEU A 113 4.34 1.02 3.19
C LEU A 113 4.89 0.91 1.76
N GLU A 114 4.72 1.98 0.99
CA GLU A 114 5.30 2.15 -0.34
C GLU A 114 5.79 3.59 -0.47
N ASN A 115 6.65 3.86 -1.47
CA ASN A 115 7.15 5.22 -1.67
C ASN A 115 6.06 6.13 -2.26
N SER A 116 5.15 6.57 -1.40
CA SER A 116 4.03 7.45 -1.70
C SER A 116 3.71 8.39 -0.53
N GLU A 117 2.79 9.30 -0.78
CA GLU A 117 2.14 10.10 0.25
C GLU A 117 1.05 9.26 0.90
N ILE A 118 1.18 8.97 2.20
CA ILE A 118 0.27 8.14 2.98
C ILE A 118 -0.35 9.00 4.08
N THR A 119 -1.67 8.92 4.24
CA THR A 119 -2.40 9.57 5.32
C THR A 119 -3.00 8.53 6.26
N ILE A 120 -2.92 8.78 7.56
CA ILE A 120 -3.47 7.91 8.61
C ILE A 120 -4.37 8.74 9.53
N GLN A 121 -5.60 8.28 9.72
CA GLN A 121 -6.52 8.82 10.73
C GLN A 121 -6.91 7.69 11.67
N ALA A 122 -6.62 7.85 12.96
CA ALA A 122 -6.86 6.83 13.98
C ALA A 122 -7.31 7.46 15.30
N GLU A 123 -7.72 6.61 16.23
CA GLU A 123 -8.03 6.97 17.61
C GLU A 123 -7.20 6.08 18.54
N LYS A 124 -6.69 6.65 19.65
CA LYS A 124 -5.96 5.88 20.66
C LYS A 124 -6.85 4.75 21.20
N GLY A 125 -6.33 3.53 21.30
CA GLY A 125 -7.09 2.34 21.68
C GLY A 125 -7.96 1.74 20.56
N ASN A 126 -8.00 2.33 19.36
CA ASN A 126 -8.77 1.86 18.21
C ASN A 126 -7.98 1.90 16.89
N MET A 127 -6.65 1.77 16.96
CA MET A 127 -5.79 1.82 15.79
C MET A 127 -6.00 0.70 14.76
N PRO A 128 -6.47 -0.52 15.12
CA PRO A 128 -6.81 -1.54 14.12
C PRO A 128 -7.85 -1.08 13.09
N HIS A 129 -8.67 -0.07 13.42
CA HIS A 129 -9.67 0.53 12.53
C HIS A 129 -9.22 1.87 11.92
N ALA A 130 -7.92 2.16 11.94
CA ALA A 130 -7.38 3.37 11.33
C ALA A 130 -7.76 3.45 9.84
N ARG A 131 -8.16 4.65 9.39
CA ARG A 131 -8.36 4.96 7.98
C ARG A 131 -7.00 5.31 7.37
N ILE A 132 -6.58 4.51 6.40
CA ILE A 132 -5.29 4.65 5.71
C ILE A 132 -5.56 4.92 4.22
N GLU A 133 -4.99 5.99 3.68
CA GLU A 133 -5.11 6.36 2.27
C GLU A 133 -3.75 6.64 1.64
N GLY A 134 -3.69 6.67 0.31
CA GLY A 134 -2.47 7.00 -0.43
C GLY A 134 -1.51 5.84 -0.69
N SER A 135 -1.81 4.65 -0.16
CA SER A 135 -1.18 3.39 -0.56
C SER A 135 -2.14 2.56 -1.44
N LEU A 136 -1.76 2.31 -2.68
CA LEU A 136 -2.50 1.44 -3.61
C LEU A 136 -2.48 -0.01 -3.11
N THR A 137 -1.34 -0.45 -2.60
CA THR A 137 -1.22 -1.80 -2.01
C THR A 137 -2.15 -1.96 -0.80
N GLN A 138 -2.29 -0.92 0.02
CA GLN A 138 -3.24 -0.91 1.13
C GLN A 138 -4.69 -1.03 0.65
N GLN A 139 -5.05 -0.30 -0.40
CA GLN A 139 -6.40 -0.34 -0.99
C GLN A 139 -6.72 -1.73 -1.56
N ASP A 140 -5.79 -2.30 -2.33
CA ASP A 140 -5.95 -3.65 -2.90
C ASP A 140 -6.05 -4.73 -1.81
N PHE A 141 -5.26 -4.61 -0.74
CA PHE A 141 -5.36 -5.50 0.42
C PHE A 141 -6.75 -5.46 1.06
N GLN A 142 -7.34 -4.26 1.19
CA GLN A 142 -8.70 -4.10 1.71
C GLN A 142 -9.76 -4.64 0.74
N LEU A 143 -9.58 -4.45 -0.57
CA LEU A 143 -10.49 -4.96 -1.59
C LEU A 143 -10.47 -6.50 -1.68
N GLN A 144 -9.32 -7.14 -1.48
CA GLN A 144 -9.22 -8.60 -1.56
C GLN A 144 -10.09 -9.33 -0.54
N ILE A 145 -10.47 -8.70 0.58
CA ILE A 145 -11.31 -9.32 1.62
C ILE A 145 -12.61 -9.91 1.02
N SER A 146 -13.14 -9.33 -0.07
CA SER A 146 -14.36 -9.79 -0.75
C SER A 146 -14.11 -10.68 -1.98
N THR A 147 -12.86 -10.92 -2.38
CA THR A 147 -12.50 -11.62 -3.62
C THR A 147 -11.53 -12.80 -3.37
N PRO A 148 -11.80 -14.00 -3.92
CA PRO A 148 -10.84 -15.10 -3.85
C PRO A 148 -9.47 -14.69 -4.41
N THR A 149 -8.39 -14.92 -3.65
CA THR A 149 -7.07 -14.35 -3.94
C THR A 149 -6.54 -14.68 -5.33
N LYS A 150 -6.74 -15.91 -5.83
CA LYS A 150 -6.35 -16.29 -7.20
C LYS A 150 -7.09 -15.46 -8.26
N ALA A 151 -8.39 -15.25 -8.08
CA ALA A 151 -9.20 -14.44 -8.99
C ALA A 151 -8.79 -12.97 -8.94
N PHE A 152 -8.49 -12.44 -7.74
CA PHE A 152 -7.96 -11.10 -7.58
C PHE A 152 -6.66 -10.91 -8.38
N ILE A 153 -5.70 -11.82 -8.25
CA ILE A 153 -4.41 -11.74 -8.97
C ILE A 153 -4.62 -11.79 -10.49
N ARG A 154 -5.50 -12.64 -11.01
CA ARG A 154 -5.77 -12.71 -12.46
C ARG A 154 -6.34 -11.42 -13.01
N SER A 155 -7.26 -10.79 -12.28
CA SER A 155 -7.93 -9.56 -12.73
C SER A 155 -7.11 -8.30 -12.46
N ASN A 156 -6.19 -8.34 -11.50
CA ASN A 156 -5.40 -7.19 -11.05
C ASN A 156 -3.90 -7.54 -10.88
N PRO A 157 -3.24 -8.16 -11.87
CA PRO A 157 -1.89 -8.70 -11.67
C PRO A 157 -0.85 -7.62 -11.37
N ASN A 158 -1.13 -6.37 -11.76
CA ASN A 158 -0.16 -5.28 -11.75
C ASN A 158 -0.68 -3.98 -11.10
N THR A 159 -1.88 -3.98 -10.52
CA THR A 159 -2.52 -2.77 -9.94
C THR A 159 -1.73 -2.24 -8.73
N SER A 160 -1.27 -3.14 -7.86
CA SER A 160 -0.40 -2.83 -6.72
C SER A 160 0.59 -3.96 -6.47
N TYR A 161 1.30 -3.93 -5.34
CA TYR A 161 2.19 -5.02 -4.95
C TYR A 161 1.51 -6.14 -4.16
N TYR A 162 0.22 -5.99 -3.83
CA TYR A 162 -0.49 -6.98 -3.03
C TYR A 162 -0.59 -8.32 -3.76
N GLY A 163 -0.86 -8.31 -5.07
CA GLY A 163 -0.99 -9.53 -5.86
C GLY A 163 0.27 -10.40 -5.85
N VAL A 164 1.45 -9.81 -6.01
CA VAL A 164 2.74 -10.55 -5.97
C VAL A 164 3.09 -11.00 -4.55
N PHE A 165 2.77 -10.20 -3.52
CA PHE A 165 2.91 -10.63 -2.12
C PHE A 165 2.02 -11.84 -1.80
N ALA A 166 0.75 -11.78 -2.22
CA ALA A 166 -0.22 -12.83 -1.98
C ALA A 166 0.19 -14.11 -2.72
N LEU A 167 0.61 -14.00 -3.98
CA LEU A 167 1.15 -15.13 -4.72
C LEU A 167 2.34 -15.77 -3.98
N ASN A 168 3.29 -14.95 -3.51
CA ASN A 168 4.44 -15.45 -2.75
C ASN A 168 4.04 -16.15 -1.44
N SER A 169 2.97 -15.67 -0.81
CA SER A 169 2.41 -16.24 0.42
C SER A 169 1.75 -17.60 0.24
N TYR A 170 1.18 -17.86 -0.93
CA TYR A 170 0.42 -19.08 -1.21
C TYR A 170 1.09 -20.04 -2.20
N LYS A 171 2.27 -19.68 -2.74
CA LYS A 171 2.96 -20.46 -3.80
C LYS A 171 3.13 -21.94 -3.47
N GLU A 172 3.44 -22.27 -2.22
CA GLU A 172 3.63 -23.64 -1.76
C GLU A 172 2.29 -24.41 -1.73
N SER A 173 1.24 -23.81 -1.15
CA SER A 173 -0.07 -24.47 -1.04
C SER A 173 -0.81 -24.54 -2.38
N TRP A 174 -0.51 -23.65 -3.32
CA TRP A 174 -1.11 -23.67 -4.67
C TRP A 174 -0.32 -24.51 -5.68
N GLY A 175 0.92 -24.89 -5.38
CA GLY A 175 1.77 -25.68 -6.27
C GLY A 175 2.38 -24.88 -7.42
N LYS A 176 3.35 -25.49 -8.12
CA LYS A 176 4.14 -24.83 -9.18
C LYS A 176 3.32 -24.45 -10.41
N GLU A 177 2.35 -25.26 -10.81
CA GLU A 177 1.54 -25.02 -12.01
C GLU A 177 0.72 -23.72 -11.88
N VAL A 178 -0.12 -23.61 -10.84
CA VAL A 178 -0.92 -22.42 -10.55
C VAL A 178 -0.02 -21.21 -10.29
N THR A 179 1.10 -21.42 -9.57
CA THR A 179 2.03 -20.32 -9.29
C THR A 179 2.66 -19.79 -10.57
N SER A 180 3.08 -20.65 -11.49
CA SER A 180 3.67 -20.26 -12.77
C SER A 180 2.67 -19.51 -13.63
N GLU A 181 1.42 -20.00 -13.71
CA GLU A 181 0.32 -19.33 -14.44
C GLU A 181 0.16 -17.88 -13.96
N LEU A 182 0.02 -17.68 -12.64
CA LEU A 182 -0.20 -16.35 -12.07
C LEU A 182 1.06 -15.47 -12.14
N TYR A 183 2.25 -16.06 -12.01
CA TYR A 183 3.52 -15.33 -12.07
C TYR A 183 3.78 -14.75 -13.46
N GLN A 184 3.36 -15.44 -14.53
CA GLN A 184 3.51 -14.95 -15.91
C GLN A 184 2.68 -13.69 -16.20
N LEU A 185 1.60 -13.46 -15.44
CA LEU A 185 0.77 -12.25 -15.56
C LEU A 185 1.43 -11.00 -14.95
N LEU A 186 2.43 -11.20 -14.08
CA LEU A 186 3.12 -10.12 -13.39
C LEU A 186 4.04 -9.35 -14.35
N SER A 187 4.12 -8.04 -14.17
CA SER A 187 5.07 -7.17 -14.86
C SER A 187 6.47 -7.39 -14.31
N GLU A 188 7.48 -6.98 -15.08
CA GLU A 188 8.88 -7.03 -14.63
C GLU A 188 9.11 -6.22 -13.34
N GLU A 189 8.38 -5.13 -13.14
CA GLU A 189 8.42 -4.38 -11.88
C GLU A 189 8.03 -5.26 -10.68
N LYS A 190 6.95 -6.06 -10.80
CA LYS A 190 6.47 -6.93 -9.72
C LYS A 190 7.40 -8.13 -9.54
N LYS A 191 7.91 -8.71 -10.64
CA LYS A 191 8.90 -9.79 -10.60
C LYS A 191 10.21 -9.38 -9.93
N ASN A 192 10.61 -8.11 -10.10
CA ASN A 192 11.81 -7.54 -9.50
C ASN A 192 11.64 -7.10 -8.03
N THR A 193 10.50 -7.38 -7.39
CA THR A 193 10.37 -7.26 -5.94
C THR A 193 11.01 -8.46 -5.23
N ILE A 194 11.25 -8.35 -3.92
CA ILE A 194 11.68 -9.50 -3.11
C ILE A 194 10.71 -10.68 -3.21
N TYR A 195 9.40 -10.41 -3.26
CA TYR A 195 8.38 -11.43 -3.41
C TYR A 195 8.45 -12.11 -4.79
N GLY A 196 8.63 -11.31 -5.85
CA GLY A 196 8.76 -11.82 -7.21
C GLY A 196 9.98 -12.74 -7.37
N ARG A 197 11.14 -12.34 -6.82
CA ARG A 197 12.35 -13.17 -6.81
C ARG A 197 12.14 -14.49 -6.06
N GLN A 198 11.54 -14.46 -4.87
CA GLN A 198 11.24 -15.68 -4.11
C GLN A 198 10.27 -16.63 -4.84
N ILE A 199 9.32 -16.09 -5.60
CA ILE A 199 8.46 -16.91 -6.47
C ILE A 199 9.29 -17.51 -7.61
N ALA A 200 10.16 -16.73 -8.25
CA ALA A 200 11.05 -17.23 -9.31
C ALA A 200 11.93 -18.38 -8.82
N ASP A 201 12.54 -18.23 -7.64
CA ASP A 201 13.36 -19.26 -7.01
C ASP A 201 12.55 -20.54 -6.76
N TYR A 202 11.33 -20.41 -6.21
CA TYR A 202 10.42 -21.53 -6.00
C TYR A 202 10.05 -22.26 -7.30
N LEU A 203 9.86 -21.52 -8.40
CA LEU A 203 9.58 -22.09 -9.71
C LEU A 203 10.81 -22.75 -10.36
N GLY A 204 12.03 -22.50 -9.85
CA GLY A 204 13.29 -22.96 -10.45
C GLY A 204 13.83 -22.04 -11.53
N ASN A 205 13.36 -20.78 -11.57
CA ASN A 205 13.74 -19.75 -12.53
C ASN A 205 14.61 -18.63 -11.91
N GLY A 206 15.14 -18.84 -10.69
CA GLY A 206 16.00 -17.88 -10.01
C GLY A 206 17.25 -17.58 -10.84
N GLN A 207 17.52 -16.31 -11.11
CA GLN A 207 18.81 -15.89 -11.67
C GLN A 207 19.82 -15.80 -10.52
N ASN A 208 20.91 -16.57 -10.63
CA ASN A 208 22.12 -16.39 -9.81
C ASN A 208 22.78 -15.05 -10.10
#